data_AF-A0A3D2YS58-F1
#
_entry.id   AF-A0A3D2YS58-F1
#
_cell.length_a   1.000
_cell.length_b   1.000
_cell.length_c   1.000
_cell.angle_alpha   90.00
_cell.angle_beta   90.00
_cell.angle_gamma   90.00
#
_symmetry.space_group_name_H-M   'P 1'
#
loop_
_entity.id
_entity.type
_entity.pdbx_description
1 polymer ?
#
loop_
_entity_poly.entity_id
_entity_poly.type
_entity_poly.pdbx_seq_one_letter_code
_entity_poly.pdbx_strand_id
1 'polypeptide(L)'
;MKPWSKTPATLTVDGVVMDTKELTIPAGQTKTATFALVRTVGPSAEVTIAGLTKTLTVNEGILPQLDTGDTWELAMMTPDGELTATFEIIGCEGSSEYQGQMSFDPPIEGVLSSAFLTIDKQYLRDTGLEATGDGGVPFSMKTTMEYEPKDSQIYPLTAGKEVTVTEIESSEFMFAGEGEEETITSTYTYVVEGIEDVTVPADTFRAFKVVKYDVDGEPAETTWSSHAVKGFDVKSIDHEEGESSDLISYTLVGSNS
;
A
#
# COMPACT_ATOMS: atom_id res chain seq x y z
N MET A 1 19.36 8.10 -56.99
CA MET A 1 18.62 8.28 -55.72
C MET A 1 19.63 8.17 -54.59
N LYS A 2 19.73 9.17 -53.69
CA LYS A 2 20.53 9.02 -52.47
C LYS A 2 19.86 7.94 -51.60
N PRO A 3 20.57 6.89 -51.15
CA PRO A 3 19.98 5.92 -50.23
C PRO A 3 19.57 6.67 -48.95
N TRP A 4 18.35 6.41 -48.48
CA TRP A 4 17.91 6.93 -47.20
C TRP A 4 18.85 6.41 -46.11
N SER A 5 19.41 7.30 -45.30
CA SER A 5 20.22 6.89 -44.16
C SER A 5 19.29 6.25 -43.14
N LYS A 6 19.54 4.97 -42.84
CA LYS A 6 18.99 4.35 -41.64
C LYS A 6 19.81 4.84 -40.46
N THR A 7 19.14 5.31 -39.43
CA THR A 7 19.77 5.73 -38.18
C THR A 7 19.27 4.80 -37.07
N PRO A 8 20.16 4.04 -36.42
CA PRO A 8 19.77 3.23 -35.28
C PRO A 8 19.45 4.14 -34.08
N ALA A 9 18.32 3.88 -33.45
CA ALA A 9 18.02 4.37 -32.11
C ALA A 9 18.13 3.19 -31.14
N THR A 10 19.16 3.20 -30.30
CA THR A 10 19.42 2.15 -29.31
C THR A 10 19.00 2.64 -27.93
N LEU A 11 18.17 1.86 -27.24
CA LEU A 11 17.87 2.03 -25.83
C LEU A 11 18.91 1.25 -25.01
N THR A 12 19.54 1.94 -24.09
CA THR A 12 20.49 1.39 -23.11
C THR A 12 20.00 1.74 -21.71
N VAL A 13 20.02 0.77 -20.80
CA VAL A 13 19.63 0.93 -19.39
C VAL A 13 20.78 0.41 -18.53
N ASP A 14 21.31 1.26 -17.65
CA ASP A 14 22.46 0.95 -16.78
C ASP A 14 23.66 0.40 -17.59
N GLY A 15 23.88 0.96 -18.78
CA GLY A 15 24.92 0.54 -19.72
C GLY A 15 24.61 -0.72 -20.55
N VAL A 16 23.49 -1.40 -20.30
CA VAL A 16 23.08 -2.62 -21.01
C VAL A 16 22.13 -2.27 -22.16
N VAL A 17 22.41 -2.77 -23.36
CA VAL A 17 21.53 -2.58 -24.52
C VAL A 17 20.24 -3.38 -24.33
N MET A 18 19.10 -2.69 -24.29
CA MET A 18 17.79 -3.31 -24.10
C MET A 18 17.06 -3.55 -25.41
N ASP A 19 17.11 -2.57 -26.33
CA ASP A 19 16.42 -2.64 -27.63
C ASP A 19 17.11 -1.72 -28.65
N THR A 20 16.94 -1.99 -29.95
CA THR A 20 17.41 -1.13 -31.04
C THR A 20 16.40 -1.07 -32.18
N LYS A 21 16.03 0.14 -32.57
CA LYS A 21 15.09 0.41 -33.67
C LYS A 21 15.78 1.14 -34.81
N GLU A 22 15.69 0.55 -36.00
CA GLU A 22 16.18 1.17 -37.23
C GLU A 22 15.17 2.19 -37.76
N LEU A 23 15.57 3.47 -37.78
CA LEU A 23 14.71 4.55 -38.25
C LEU A 23 15.14 5.00 -39.64
N THR A 24 14.20 4.97 -40.58
CA THR A 24 14.31 5.66 -41.86
C THR A 24 13.56 6.98 -41.75
N ILE A 25 14.29 8.10 -41.80
CA ILE A 25 13.75 9.45 -41.61
C ILE A 25 13.93 10.23 -42.93
N PRO A 26 12.85 10.53 -43.66
CA PRO A 26 12.93 11.36 -44.86
C PRO A 26 13.42 12.78 -44.52
N ALA A 27 14.07 13.43 -45.49
CA ALA A 27 14.58 14.79 -45.31
C ALA A 27 13.45 15.76 -44.93
N GLY A 28 13.68 16.55 -43.87
CA GLY A 28 12.72 17.53 -43.37
C GLY A 28 11.53 16.95 -42.60
N GLN A 29 11.53 15.64 -42.30
CA GLN A 29 10.49 15.01 -41.48
C GLN A 29 11.01 14.63 -40.09
N THR A 30 10.07 14.54 -39.15
CA THR A 30 10.29 14.01 -37.80
C THR A 30 9.64 12.62 -37.69
N LYS A 31 10.29 11.70 -36.97
CA LYS A 31 9.74 10.39 -36.66
C LYS A 31 9.92 10.09 -35.17
N THR A 32 8.86 9.62 -34.53
CA THR A 32 8.90 9.20 -33.12
C THR A 32 9.26 7.72 -33.04
N ALA A 33 10.16 7.38 -32.13
CA ALA A 33 10.45 6.00 -31.72
C ALA A 33 10.05 5.82 -30.26
N THR A 34 9.21 4.83 -29.98
CA THR A 34 8.78 4.48 -28.63
C THR A 34 9.47 3.20 -28.22
N PHE A 35 10.04 3.15 -27.02
CA PHE A 35 10.59 1.94 -26.42
C PHE A 35 9.74 1.55 -25.22
N ALA A 36 9.53 0.25 -25.02
CA ALA A 36 8.93 -0.27 -23.79
C ALA A 36 10.07 -0.79 -22.90
N LEU A 37 10.02 -0.44 -21.62
CA LEU A 37 10.96 -0.90 -20.61
C LEU A 37 10.15 -1.51 -19.47
N VAL A 38 10.41 -2.77 -19.17
CA VAL A 38 9.96 -3.40 -17.92
C VAL A 38 11.17 -3.46 -17.01
N ARG A 39 11.07 -2.88 -15.81
CA ARG A 39 12.15 -2.89 -14.84
C ARG A 39 11.75 -3.64 -13.59
N THR A 40 12.60 -4.55 -13.16
CA THR A 40 12.37 -5.42 -12.00
C THR A 40 13.35 -5.19 -10.85
N VAL A 41 14.32 -4.27 -11.02
CA VAL A 41 15.40 -4.03 -10.04
C VAL A 41 15.60 -2.54 -9.81
N GLY A 42 15.43 -2.11 -8.56
CA GLY A 42 15.76 -0.76 -8.07
C GLY A 42 14.86 0.37 -8.59
N PRO A 43 14.87 1.54 -7.91
CA PRO A 43 14.03 2.68 -8.29
C PRO A 43 14.66 3.58 -9.35
N SER A 44 15.98 3.63 -9.51
CA SER A 44 16.63 4.56 -10.47
C SER A 44 17.48 3.85 -11.51
N ALA A 45 17.31 4.19 -12.80
CA ALA A 45 18.07 3.66 -13.93
C ALA A 45 18.67 4.79 -14.76
N GLU A 46 19.90 4.61 -15.22
CA GLU A 46 20.47 5.45 -16.26
C GLU A 46 19.93 4.99 -17.62
N VAL A 47 19.12 5.82 -18.27
CA VAL A 47 18.55 5.54 -19.58
C VAL A 47 19.28 6.35 -20.64
N THR A 48 19.85 5.68 -21.63
CA THR A 48 20.53 6.31 -22.76
C THR A 48 19.83 5.95 -24.07
N ILE A 49 19.42 6.97 -24.84
CA ILE A 49 18.87 6.81 -26.20
C ILE A 49 19.65 7.71 -27.16
N ALA A 50 20.23 7.11 -28.20
CA ALA A 50 21.01 7.83 -29.22
C ALA A 50 22.11 8.75 -28.62
N GLY A 51 22.75 8.30 -27.53
CA GLY A 51 23.79 9.05 -26.83
C GLY A 51 23.30 10.15 -25.88
N LEU A 52 21.98 10.35 -25.76
CA LEU A 52 21.39 11.22 -24.75
C LEU A 52 21.07 10.39 -23.51
N THR A 53 21.66 10.77 -22.39
CA THR A 53 21.53 10.07 -21.11
C THR A 53 20.64 10.86 -20.15
N LYS A 54 19.71 10.18 -19.50
CA LYS A 54 18.87 10.72 -18.44
C LYS A 54 18.62 9.65 -17.38
N THR A 55 18.55 10.07 -16.12
CA THR A 55 18.11 9.20 -15.03
C THR A 55 16.59 9.09 -15.04
N LEU A 56 16.08 7.87 -15.09
CA LEU A 56 14.68 7.54 -14.84
C LEU A 56 14.57 7.06 -13.40
N THR A 57 13.82 7.77 -12.57
CA THR A 57 13.48 7.33 -11.21
C THR A 57 12.02 6.91 -11.17
N VAL A 58 11.80 5.63 -10.89
CA VAL A 58 10.53 5.01 -10.50
C VAL A 58 10.33 5.27 -9.00
N ASN A 59 9.33 6.07 -8.67
CA ASN A 59 8.98 6.43 -7.30
C ASN A 59 8.00 5.41 -6.69
N GLU A 60 8.27 4.12 -6.86
CA GLU A 60 7.50 3.06 -6.22
C GLU A 60 7.99 2.83 -4.79
N GLY A 61 7.07 2.47 -3.90
CA GLY A 61 7.38 2.17 -2.51
C GLY A 61 7.77 3.40 -1.68
N ILE A 62 7.70 4.63 -2.18
CA ILE A 62 7.82 5.83 -1.33
C ILE A 62 6.59 5.95 -0.43
N LEU A 63 6.74 6.62 0.72
CA LEU A 63 5.63 6.94 1.61
C LEU A 63 4.57 7.73 0.82
N PRO A 64 3.37 7.17 0.61
CA PRO A 64 2.33 7.84 -0.15
C PRO A 64 1.72 9.00 0.65
N GLN A 65 1.16 9.97 -0.07
CA GLN A 65 0.32 11.00 0.51
C GLN A 65 -1.13 10.64 0.23
N LEU A 66 -1.94 10.52 1.29
CA LEU A 66 -3.38 10.32 1.19
C LEU A 66 -4.11 11.66 1.13
N ASP A 67 -5.28 11.67 0.50
CA ASP A 67 -6.13 12.84 0.33
C ASP A 67 -7.57 12.52 0.79
N THR A 68 -8.26 13.53 1.33
CA THR A 68 -9.67 13.39 1.69
C THR A 68 -10.51 13.01 0.48
N GLY A 69 -11.31 11.96 0.62
CA GLY A 69 -12.12 11.35 -0.43
C GLY A 69 -11.43 10.20 -1.17
N ASP A 70 -10.19 9.85 -0.83
CA ASP A 70 -9.64 8.57 -1.26
C ASP A 70 -10.44 7.42 -0.62
N THR A 71 -10.84 6.43 -1.43
CA THR A 71 -11.60 5.26 -0.99
C THR A 71 -11.05 3.95 -1.56
N TRP A 72 -11.17 2.89 -0.76
CA TRP A 72 -10.83 1.52 -1.12
C TRP A 72 -11.92 0.58 -0.59
N GLU A 73 -12.34 -0.35 -1.45
CA GLU A 73 -13.36 -1.36 -1.13
C GLU A 73 -12.71 -2.73 -1.18
N LEU A 74 -12.84 -3.49 -0.10
CA LEU A 74 -12.17 -4.76 0.15
C LEU A 74 -13.22 -5.88 0.29
N ALA A 75 -12.97 -7.02 -0.33
CA ALA A 75 -13.61 -8.29 0.00
C ALA A 75 -12.83 -8.88 1.16
N MET A 76 -13.43 -9.00 2.33
CA MET A 76 -12.82 -9.60 3.51
C MET A 76 -13.42 -10.98 3.78
N MET A 77 -12.56 -11.92 4.15
CA MET A 77 -12.92 -13.21 4.70
C MET A 77 -12.52 -13.22 6.17
N THR A 78 -13.50 -13.32 7.05
CA THR A 78 -13.29 -13.45 8.50
C THR A 78 -13.74 -14.85 8.96
N PRO A 79 -13.45 -15.28 10.20
CA PRO A 79 -13.96 -16.54 10.74
C PRO A 79 -15.50 -16.64 10.74
N ASP A 80 -16.20 -15.50 10.79
CA ASP A 80 -17.66 -15.40 10.84
C ASP A 80 -18.31 -15.35 9.45
N GLY A 81 -17.53 -15.10 8.39
CA GLY A 81 -17.98 -15.15 7.01
C GLY A 81 -17.35 -14.09 6.11
N GLU A 82 -17.93 -13.97 4.92
CA GLU A 82 -17.54 -12.95 3.95
C GLU A 82 -18.23 -11.62 4.26
N LEU A 83 -17.48 -10.53 4.18
CA LEU A 83 -18.01 -9.17 4.24
C LEU A 83 -17.27 -8.25 3.26
N THR A 84 -17.91 -7.15 2.91
CA THR A 84 -17.29 -6.04 2.20
C THR A 84 -16.93 -4.95 3.21
N ALA A 85 -15.68 -4.51 3.20
CA ALA A 85 -15.25 -3.33 3.94
C ALA A 85 -14.98 -2.17 2.99
N THR A 86 -15.43 -0.97 3.34
CA THR A 86 -15.05 0.26 2.64
C THR A 86 -14.25 1.15 3.58
N PHE A 87 -13.03 1.49 3.18
CA PHE A 87 -12.16 2.44 3.85
C PHE A 87 -12.15 3.77 3.09
N GLU A 88 -12.37 4.88 3.79
CA GLU A 88 -12.36 6.24 3.25
C GLU A 88 -11.51 7.17 4.10
N ILE A 89 -10.68 8.00 3.48
CA ILE A 89 -10.05 9.13 4.16
C ILE A 89 -11.05 10.28 4.23
N ILE A 90 -11.63 10.50 5.40
CA ILE A 90 -12.68 11.51 5.63
C ILE A 90 -12.13 12.88 6.02
N GLY A 91 -10.84 12.95 6.37
CA GLY A 91 -10.24 14.21 6.80
C GLY A 91 -8.77 14.11 7.14
N CYS A 92 -8.26 15.23 7.63
CA CYS A 92 -6.91 15.35 8.16
C CYS A 92 -6.98 16.23 9.41
N GLU A 93 -6.90 15.60 10.57
CA GLU A 93 -6.88 16.31 11.84
C GLU A 93 -5.47 16.81 12.12
N GLY A 94 -5.33 18.13 12.26
CA GLY A 94 -4.02 18.76 12.42
C GLY A 94 -3.06 18.50 11.26
N SER A 95 -1.80 18.88 11.48
CA SER A 95 -0.76 18.70 10.46
C SER A 95 -0.21 17.28 10.40
N SER A 96 -0.36 16.47 11.45
CA SER A 96 0.34 15.19 11.63
C SER A 96 -0.48 13.94 11.32
N GLU A 97 -1.82 14.01 11.25
CA GLU A 97 -2.66 12.79 11.19
C GLU A 97 -3.74 12.85 10.09
N TYR A 98 -4.01 11.69 9.48
CA TYR A 98 -5.19 11.45 8.66
C TYR A 98 -6.33 10.91 9.53
N GLN A 99 -7.56 11.24 9.15
CA GLN A 99 -8.77 10.67 9.72
C GLN A 99 -9.41 9.77 8.67
N GLY A 100 -9.56 8.49 9.01
CA GLY A 100 -10.17 7.45 8.19
C GLY A 100 -11.50 6.98 8.78
N GLN A 101 -12.33 6.41 7.93
CA GLN A 101 -13.54 5.69 8.33
C GLN A 101 -13.57 4.34 7.61
N MET A 102 -13.85 3.29 8.36
CA MET A 102 -14.21 1.98 7.83
C MET A 102 -15.69 1.74 7.99
N SER A 103 -16.30 1.08 7.02
CA SER A 103 -17.66 0.57 7.09
C SER A 103 -17.71 -0.88 6.61
N PHE A 104 -18.63 -1.66 7.17
CA PHE A 104 -18.71 -3.12 6.98
C PHE A 104 -20.12 -3.54 6.57
N ASP A 105 -20.22 -4.36 5.51
CA ASP A 105 -21.45 -4.97 5.04
C ASP A 105 -21.27 -6.49 4.75
N PRO A 106 -21.91 -7.39 5.51
CA PRO A 106 -22.74 -7.11 6.67
C PRO A 106 -21.93 -6.55 7.86
N PRO A 107 -22.59 -5.96 8.88
CA PRO A 107 -21.92 -5.56 10.12
C PRO A 107 -21.22 -6.73 10.79
N ILE A 108 -20.00 -6.50 11.32
CA ILE A 108 -19.25 -7.49 12.10
C ILE A 108 -20.06 -7.84 13.36
N GLU A 109 -20.20 -9.14 13.62
CA GLU A 109 -21.07 -9.71 14.66
C GLU A 109 -22.53 -9.20 14.62
N GLY A 110 -22.97 -8.64 13.49
CA GLY A 110 -24.29 -8.01 13.35
C GLY A 110 -24.45 -6.68 14.09
N VAL A 111 -23.38 -6.12 14.68
CA VAL A 111 -23.45 -4.92 15.53
C VAL A 111 -22.50 -3.80 15.11
N LEU A 112 -21.33 -4.14 14.57
CA LEU A 112 -20.30 -3.17 14.19
C LEU A 112 -20.38 -2.88 12.68
N SER A 113 -21.06 -1.79 12.32
CA SER A 113 -21.19 -1.36 10.92
C SER A 113 -20.11 -0.40 10.46
N SER A 114 -19.37 0.22 11.40
CA SER A 114 -18.33 1.20 11.07
C SER A 114 -17.38 1.48 12.23
N ALA A 115 -16.16 1.87 11.90
CA ALA A 115 -15.14 2.36 12.83
C ALA A 115 -14.47 3.62 12.25
N PHE A 116 -13.89 4.44 13.11
CA PHE A 116 -13.05 5.59 12.75
C PHE A 116 -11.60 5.28 13.09
N LEU A 117 -10.68 5.67 12.22
CA LEU A 117 -9.24 5.41 12.38
C LEU A 117 -8.48 6.73 12.36
N THR A 118 -7.47 6.84 13.21
CA THR A 118 -6.47 7.91 13.17
C THR A 118 -5.15 7.33 12.70
N ILE A 119 -4.49 7.99 11.75
CA ILE A 119 -3.33 7.46 11.05
C ILE A 119 -2.22 8.50 11.02
N ASP A 120 -1.03 8.15 11.50
CA ASP A 120 0.14 9.03 11.48
C ASP A 120 0.63 9.26 10.04
N LYS A 121 0.77 10.52 9.62
CA LYS A 121 1.20 10.88 8.26
C LYS A 121 2.68 10.62 7.99
N GLN A 122 3.50 10.60 9.03
CA GLN A 122 4.95 10.45 8.91
C GLN A 122 5.33 8.99 8.66
N TYR A 123 4.59 8.04 9.23
CA TYR A 123 4.86 6.61 9.18
C TYR A 123 3.81 5.78 8.48
N LEU A 124 2.62 6.33 8.22
CA LEU A 124 1.43 5.61 7.74
C LEU A 124 1.13 4.37 8.59
N ARG A 125 0.94 4.64 9.89
CA ARG A 125 0.54 3.65 10.89
C ARG A 125 -0.70 4.12 11.59
N ASP A 126 -1.59 3.19 11.89
CA ASP A 126 -2.77 3.46 12.69
C ASP A 126 -2.31 3.79 14.12
N THR A 127 -2.77 4.91 14.64
CA THR A 127 -2.47 5.37 16.01
C THR A 127 -3.70 5.32 16.91
N GLY A 128 -4.89 5.15 16.33
CA GLY A 128 -6.08 4.91 17.09
C GLY A 128 -7.25 4.42 16.26
N LEU A 129 -8.18 3.77 16.95
CA LEU A 129 -9.42 3.28 16.40
C LEU A 129 -10.55 3.58 17.39
N GLU A 130 -11.67 4.10 16.89
CA GLU A 130 -12.88 4.34 17.69
C GLU A 130 -14.08 3.70 17.00
N ALA A 131 -14.83 2.89 17.74
CA ALA A 131 -16.00 2.20 17.24
C ALA A 131 -17.16 2.30 18.24
N THR A 132 -18.38 2.37 17.72
CA THR A 132 -19.60 2.29 18.52
C THR A 132 -20.62 1.44 17.77
N GLY A 133 -21.46 0.71 18.51
CA GLY A 133 -22.56 -0.03 17.93
C GLY A 133 -23.65 -0.33 18.94
N ASP A 134 -24.79 -0.79 18.44
CA ASP A 134 -25.95 -1.11 19.25
C ASP A 134 -26.67 -2.35 18.69
N GLY A 135 -26.41 -3.50 19.30
CA GLY A 135 -27.10 -4.78 19.04
C GLY A 135 -28.29 -5.04 19.96
N GLY A 136 -28.83 -4.00 20.61
CA GLY A 136 -29.78 -4.10 21.72
C GLY A 136 -29.15 -3.78 23.09
N VAL A 137 -27.83 -3.82 23.16
CA VAL A 137 -27.02 -3.26 24.25
C VAL A 137 -25.94 -2.40 23.59
N PRO A 138 -25.79 -1.12 23.98
CA PRO A 138 -24.78 -0.26 23.39
C PRO A 138 -23.39 -0.72 23.82
N PHE A 139 -22.45 -0.66 22.88
CA PHE A 139 -21.04 -0.79 23.15
C PHE A 139 -20.24 0.37 22.53
N SER A 140 -19.08 0.65 23.11
CA SER A 140 -18.07 1.50 22.49
C SER A 140 -16.69 0.91 22.72
N MET A 141 -15.83 1.05 21.73
CA MET A 141 -14.44 0.63 21.78
C MET A 141 -13.57 1.81 21.39
N LYS A 142 -12.51 2.02 22.15
CA LYS A 142 -11.45 2.96 21.81
C LYS A 142 -10.11 2.28 21.98
N THR A 143 -9.33 2.26 20.93
CA THR A 143 -8.00 1.69 20.89
C THR A 143 -6.99 2.77 20.57
N THR A 144 -5.87 2.78 21.29
CA THR A 144 -4.70 3.61 21.00
C THR A 144 -3.53 2.69 20.68
N MET A 145 -2.80 3.00 19.62
CA MET A 145 -1.67 2.21 19.13
C MET A 145 -0.40 3.05 19.19
N GLU A 146 0.60 2.56 19.92
CA GLU A 146 1.92 3.15 20.03
C GLU A 146 3.00 2.21 19.49
N TYR A 147 4.10 2.79 19.01
CA TYR A 147 5.17 2.04 18.33
C TYR A 147 6.54 2.42 18.88
N GLU A 148 7.35 1.43 19.22
CA GLU A 148 8.73 1.60 19.68
C GLU A 148 9.74 0.80 18.83
N PRO A 149 10.83 1.42 18.32
CA PRO A 149 11.13 2.85 18.36
C PRO A 149 10.13 3.69 17.55
N LYS A 150 9.79 4.87 18.06
CA LYS A 150 8.81 5.77 17.43
C LYS A 150 9.23 6.24 16.03
N ASP A 151 10.54 6.32 15.77
CA ASP A 151 11.11 6.71 14.49
C ASP A 151 11.40 5.55 13.54
N SER A 152 10.99 4.35 13.92
CA SER A 152 11.09 3.14 13.11
C SER A 152 10.17 3.24 11.89
N GLN A 153 10.73 3.10 10.68
CA GLN A 153 10.05 3.44 9.43
C GLN A 153 10.32 2.40 8.32
N ILE A 154 9.25 1.74 7.86
CA ILE A 154 9.32 0.75 6.77
C ILE A 154 9.40 1.40 5.39
N TYR A 155 8.88 2.62 5.22
CA TYR A 155 9.04 3.37 3.98
C TYR A 155 10.45 3.99 3.82
N PRO A 156 10.96 4.16 2.59
CA PRO A 156 10.43 3.57 1.38
C PRO A 156 10.53 2.03 1.43
N LEU A 157 9.51 1.35 0.90
CA LEU A 157 9.48 -0.09 0.71
C LEU A 157 10.55 -0.45 -0.31
N THR A 158 11.47 -1.33 0.09
CA THR A 158 12.56 -1.82 -0.76
C THR A 158 12.78 -3.27 -0.44
N ALA A 159 12.83 -4.14 -1.45
CA ALA A 159 13.04 -5.57 -1.24
C ALA A 159 14.30 -5.83 -0.38
N GLY A 160 14.17 -6.69 0.62
CA GLY A 160 15.17 -6.99 1.63
C GLY A 160 15.25 -5.98 2.79
N LYS A 161 14.44 -4.92 2.80
CA LYS A 161 14.37 -4.01 3.95
C LYS A 161 13.63 -4.70 5.09
N GLU A 162 14.20 -4.57 6.28
CA GLU A 162 13.68 -5.15 7.52
C GLU A 162 13.64 -4.08 8.61
N VAL A 163 12.58 -4.09 9.41
CA VAL A 163 12.37 -3.16 10.51
C VAL A 163 11.68 -3.91 11.66
N THR A 164 12.25 -3.85 12.86
CA THR A 164 11.63 -4.39 14.07
C THR A 164 10.96 -3.27 14.87
N VAL A 165 9.75 -3.53 15.36
CA VAL A 165 8.91 -2.59 16.12
C VAL A 165 8.20 -3.34 17.23
N THR A 166 8.12 -2.73 18.40
CA THR A 166 7.17 -3.11 19.45
C THR A 166 5.91 -2.28 19.30
N GLU A 167 4.80 -2.95 19.10
CA GLU A 167 3.45 -2.40 19.10
C GLU A 167 2.86 -2.50 20.50
N ILE A 168 2.32 -1.39 20.99
CA ILE A 168 1.62 -1.30 22.27
C ILE A 168 0.20 -0.86 21.95
N GLU A 169 -0.74 -1.77 22.11
CA GLU A 169 -2.15 -1.52 21.90
C GLU A 169 -2.84 -1.39 23.25
N SER A 170 -3.51 -0.25 23.48
CA SER A 170 -4.32 -0.01 24.68
C SER A 170 -5.78 0.17 24.29
N SER A 171 -6.64 -0.73 24.75
CA SER A 171 -8.05 -0.79 24.36
C SER A 171 -8.95 -0.55 25.58
N GLU A 172 -9.86 0.39 25.44
CA GLU A 172 -10.96 0.67 26.37
C GLU A 172 -12.25 0.16 25.73
N PHE A 173 -12.87 -0.85 26.33
CA PHE A 173 -14.13 -1.43 25.88
C PHE A 173 -15.22 -1.17 26.90
N MET A 174 -16.33 -0.58 26.46
CA MET A 174 -17.52 -0.36 27.29
C MET A 174 -18.67 -1.19 26.73
N PHE A 175 -19.27 -2.03 27.58
CA PHE A 175 -20.45 -2.81 27.25
C PHE A 175 -21.45 -2.78 28.40
N ALA A 176 -22.72 -2.47 28.11
CA ALA A 176 -23.79 -2.37 29.12
C ALA A 176 -23.49 -1.40 30.30
N GLY A 177 -22.58 -0.44 30.11
CA GLY A 177 -22.13 0.48 31.16
C GLY A 177 -21.06 -0.07 32.09
N GLU A 178 -20.58 -1.29 31.86
CA GLU A 178 -19.36 -1.85 32.45
C GLU A 178 -18.19 -1.60 31.49
N GLY A 179 -17.04 -1.24 32.06
CA GLY A 179 -15.83 -0.94 31.31
C GLY A 179 -14.74 -1.95 31.58
N GLU A 180 -14.01 -2.31 30.54
CA GLU A 180 -12.81 -3.14 30.57
C GLU A 180 -11.68 -2.39 29.87
N GLU A 181 -10.48 -2.50 30.43
CA GLU A 181 -9.26 -1.94 29.86
C GLU A 181 -8.28 -3.08 29.65
N GLU A 182 -7.70 -3.16 28.46
CA GLU A 182 -6.67 -4.12 28.10
C GLU A 182 -5.47 -3.42 27.50
N THR A 183 -4.28 -3.95 27.76
CA THR A 183 -3.06 -3.51 27.08
C THR A 183 -2.31 -4.73 26.59
N ILE A 184 -2.09 -4.77 25.27
CA ILE A 184 -1.32 -5.81 24.59
C ILE A 184 -0.01 -5.20 24.12
N THR A 185 1.08 -5.93 24.30
CA THR A 185 2.41 -5.51 23.83
C THR A 185 3.02 -6.65 23.05
N SER A 186 3.28 -6.40 21.78
CA SER A 186 3.80 -7.39 20.83
C SER A 186 4.99 -6.82 20.07
N THR A 187 6.03 -7.61 19.86
CA THR A 187 7.18 -7.22 19.05
C THR A 187 7.14 -7.96 17.73
N TYR A 188 7.22 -7.20 16.63
CA TYR A 188 7.17 -7.73 15.28
C TYR A 188 8.35 -7.26 14.44
N THR A 189 8.74 -8.10 13.50
CA THR A 189 9.73 -7.78 12.47
C THR A 189 9.05 -7.73 11.11
N TYR A 190 8.97 -6.53 10.54
CA TYR A 190 8.44 -6.28 9.20
C TYR A 190 9.55 -6.46 8.16
N VAL A 191 9.32 -7.32 7.17
CA VAL A 191 10.25 -7.60 6.08
C VAL A 191 9.57 -7.34 4.74
N VAL A 192 10.16 -6.48 3.92
CA VAL A 192 9.77 -6.34 2.51
C VAL A 192 10.44 -7.47 1.72
N GLU A 193 9.78 -8.59 1.54
CA GLU A 193 10.40 -9.78 0.93
C GLU A 193 10.71 -9.59 -0.56
N GLY A 194 9.90 -8.80 -1.26
CA GLY A 194 10.04 -8.64 -2.69
C GLY A 194 8.97 -7.78 -3.33
N ILE A 195 8.92 -7.85 -4.66
CA ILE A 195 7.92 -7.20 -5.49
C ILE A 195 7.40 -8.24 -6.48
N GLU A 196 6.09 -8.41 -6.53
CA GLU A 196 5.43 -9.36 -7.43
C GLU A 196 4.12 -8.79 -7.99
N ASP A 197 3.62 -9.40 -9.06
CA ASP A 197 2.33 -9.03 -9.63
C ASP A 197 1.23 -9.83 -8.92
N VAL A 198 0.27 -9.13 -8.33
CA VAL A 198 -0.86 -9.67 -7.57
C VAL A 198 -2.13 -9.38 -8.33
N THR A 199 -2.93 -10.40 -8.60
CA THR A 199 -4.24 -10.25 -9.26
C THR A 199 -5.34 -10.38 -8.24
N VAL A 200 -6.16 -9.34 -8.13
CA VAL A 200 -7.34 -9.23 -7.27
C VAL A 200 -8.54 -8.77 -8.11
N PRO A 201 -9.78 -8.71 -7.59
CA PRO A 201 -10.92 -8.31 -8.39
C PRO A 201 -10.81 -6.93 -9.05
N ALA A 202 -10.11 -5.97 -8.41
CA ALA A 202 -9.91 -4.64 -8.97
C ALA A 202 -9.04 -4.61 -10.25
N ASP A 203 -7.86 -5.25 -10.22
CA ASP A 203 -6.92 -5.36 -11.34
C ASP A 203 -5.74 -6.29 -10.98
N THR A 204 -4.75 -6.39 -11.86
CA THR A 204 -3.41 -6.88 -11.55
C THR A 204 -2.49 -5.73 -11.17
N PHE A 205 -1.95 -5.77 -9.95
CA PHE A 205 -1.05 -4.75 -9.42
C PHE A 205 0.36 -5.30 -9.22
N ARG A 206 1.36 -4.50 -9.59
CA ARG A 206 2.72 -4.69 -9.11
C ARG A 206 2.79 -4.21 -7.65
N ALA A 207 2.96 -5.13 -6.71
CA ALA A 207 2.88 -4.86 -5.28
C ALA A 207 4.14 -5.32 -4.52
N PHE A 208 4.48 -4.58 -3.46
CA PHE A 208 5.50 -4.98 -2.49
C PHE A 208 4.90 -5.99 -1.54
N LYS A 209 5.50 -7.18 -1.46
CA LYS A 209 5.13 -8.17 -0.44
C LYS A 209 5.82 -7.80 0.88
N VAL A 210 5.04 -7.47 1.90
CA VAL A 210 5.51 -7.18 3.25
C VAL A 210 5.02 -8.28 4.17
N VAL A 211 5.92 -8.89 4.93
CA VAL A 211 5.58 -9.93 5.92
C VAL A 211 5.92 -9.41 7.30
N LYS A 212 4.95 -9.47 8.21
CA LYS A 212 5.09 -9.18 9.64
C LYS A 212 5.36 -10.50 10.35
N TYR A 213 6.56 -10.66 10.91
CA TYR A 213 6.96 -11.83 11.67
C TYR A 213 6.83 -11.57 13.18
N ASP A 214 6.36 -12.56 13.92
CA ASP A 214 6.33 -12.55 15.38
C ASP A 214 7.72 -12.76 16.00
N VAL A 215 7.78 -12.83 17.34
CA VAL A 215 9.02 -13.04 18.09
C VAL A 215 9.64 -14.43 17.89
N ASP A 216 8.86 -15.42 17.49
CA ASP A 216 9.30 -16.78 17.19
C ASP A 216 9.77 -16.91 15.74
N GLY A 217 9.55 -15.88 14.92
CA GLY A 217 9.90 -15.83 13.50
C GLY A 217 8.86 -16.47 12.60
N GLU A 218 7.64 -16.70 13.11
CA GLU A 218 6.52 -17.16 12.32
C GLU A 218 5.77 -15.95 11.72
N PRO A 219 5.19 -16.08 10.51
CA PRO A 219 4.46 -14.98 9.89
C PRO A 219 3.15 -14.75 10.65
N ALA A 220 2.97 -13.54 11.19
CA ALA A 220 1.71 -13.07 11.79
C ALA A 220 0.80 -12.46 10.72
N GLU A 221 1.36 -11.67 9.80
CA GLU A 221 0.60 -11.04 8.71
C GLU A 221 1.42 -11.02 7.41
N THR A 222 0.74 -11.09 6.27
CA THR A 222 1.33 -10.79 4.97
C THR A 222 0.46 -9.83 4.18
N THR A 223 1.02 -8.71 3.75
CA THR A 223 0.34 -7.71 2.96
C THR A 223 1.04 -7.48 1.61
N TRP A 224 0.26 -7.02 0.65
CA TRP A 224 0.74 -6.63 -0.68
C TRP A 224 0.38 -5.18 -0.95
N SER A 225 1.31 -4.27 -0.67
CA SER A 225 1.12 -2.83 -0.82
C SER A 225 1.48 -2.36 -2.24
N SER A 226 0.59 -1.59 -2.89
CA SER A 226 0.84 -1.09 -4.25
C SER A 226 0.82 0.44 -4.33
N HIS A 227 1.87 1.01 -4.90
CA HIS A 227 1.95 2.46 -5.14
C HIS A 227 0.85 2.97 -6.08
N ALA A 228 0.33 2.13 -6.98
CA ALA A 228 -0.75 2.49 -7.90
C ALA A 228 -2.05 2.86 -7.18
N VAL A 229 -2.24 2.38 -5.95
CA VAL A 229 -3.38 2.68 -5.07
C VAL A 229 -2.96 3.45 -3.83
N LYS A 230 -1.95 4.33 -3.96
CA LYS A 230 -1.35 5.13 -2.88
C LYS A 230 -0.86 4.28 -1.70
N GLY A 231 -0.23 3.14 -2.01
CA GLY A 231 0.40 2.26 -1.02
C GLY A 231 -0.58 1.55 -0.09
N PHE A 232 -1.89 1.61 -0.37
CA PHE A 232 -2.86 0.75 0.27
C PHE A 232 -2.62 -0.71 -0.12
N ASP A 233 -2.99 -1.62 0.77
CA ASP A 233 -2.84 -3.05 0.54
C ASP A 233 -3.88 -3.54 -0.45
N VAL A 234 -3.42 -4.10 -1.57
CA VAL A 234 -4.32 -4.69 -2.58
C VAL A 234 -4.78 -6.08 -2.15
N LYS A 235 -4.05 -6.70 -1.22
CA LYS A 235 -4.32 -7.99 -0.61
C LYS A 235 -3.67 -8.05 0.77
N SER A 236 -4.33 -8.68 1.74
CA SER A 236 -3.75 -9.04 3.04
C SER A 236 -4.15 -10.45 3.46
N ILE A 237 -3.33 -11.07 4.31
CA ILE A 237 -3.60 -12.33 5.00
C ILE A 237 -3.11 -12.17 6.44
N ASP A 238 -4.02 -12.30 7.39
CA ASP A 238 -3.73 -12.48 8.80
C ASP A 238 -3.58 -13.98 9.07
N HIS A 239 -2.40 -14.41 9.51
CA HIS A 239 -2.10 -15.81 9.78
C HIS A 239 -2.47 -16.23 11.20
N GLU A 240 -2.65 -15.27 12.11
CA GLU A 240 -3.01 -15.53 13.51
C GLU A 240 -4.53 -15.75 13.65
N GLU A 241 -5.32 -14.87 13.03
CA GLU A 241 -6.79 -14.91 13.08
C GLU A 241 -7.40 -15.65 11.88
N GLY A 242 -6.60 -15.89 10.83
CA GLY A 242 -7.04 -16.57 9.62
C GLY A 242 -7.91 -15.70 8.70
N GLU A 243 -7.78 -14.38 8.83
CA GLU A 243 -8.48 -13.40 8.00
C GLU A 243 -7.73 -13.14 6.69
N SER A 244 -8.45 -12.67 5.68
CA SER A 244 -7.81 -12.17 4.47
C SER A 244 -8.65 -11.11 3.78
N SER A 245 -8.00 -10.28 2.96
CA SER A 245 -8.69 -9.31 2.13
C SER A 245 -8.16 -9.27 0.70
N ASP A 246 -9.03 -8.97 -0.26
CA ASP A 246 -8.69 -8.65 -1.64
C ASP A 246 -9.36 -7.34 -2.06
N LEU A 247 -8.64 -6.45 -2.75
CA LEU A 247 -9.17 -5.19 -3.24
C LEU A 247 -10.18 -5.40 -4.38
N ILE A 248 -11.40 -4.89 -4.18
CA ILE A 248 -12.50 -4.92 -5.14
C ILE A 248 -12.48 -3.69 -6.04
N SER A 249 -12.39 -2.50 -5.43
CA SER A 249 -12.45 -1.24 -6.14
C SER A 249 -11.77 -0.13 -5.34
N TYR A 250 -11.45 0.98 -6.00
CA TYR A 250 -10.84 2.14 -5.34
C TYR A 250 -11.13 3.43 -6.11
N THR A 251 -11.18 4.55 -5.40
CA THR A 251 -11.25 5.90 -5.98
C THR A 251 -10.20 6.76 -5.33
N LEU A 252 -9.34 7.40 -6.13
CA LEU A 252 -8.25 8.24 -5.62
C LEU A 252 -8.45 9.68 -6.08
N VAL A 253 -8.38 10.61 -5.13
CA VAL A 253 -8.39 12.04 -5.37
C VAL A 253 -6.98 12.49 -5.72
N GLY A 254 -6.84 13.37 -6.72
CA GLY A 254 -5.56 14.01 -7.04
C GLY A 254 -4.57 13.16 -7.84
N SER A 255 -4.85 11.89 -8.12
CA SER A 255 -4.07 11.04 -9.03
C SER A 255 -4.44 11.37 -10.49
N ASN A 256 -3.88 12.47 -11.01
CA ASN A 256 -3.78 12.62 -12.45
C ASN A 256 -2.70 11.68 -12.97
N SER A 257 -3.14 10.74 -13.79
CA SER A 257 -2.40 9.92 -14.77
C SER A 257 -1.05 10.46 -15.25
#